data_AF-A0A2E1ANE2-F1
#
_entry.id   AF-A0A2E1ANE2-F1
#
_cell.length_a   1.000
_cell.length_b   1.000
_cell.length_c   1.000
_cell.angle_alpha   90.00
_cell.angle_beta   90.00
_cell.angle_gamma   90.00
#
_symmetry.space_group_name_H-M   'P 1'
#
loop_
_entity.id
_entity.type
_entity.pdbx_description
1 polymer ?
#
loop_
_entity_poly.entity_id
_entity_poly.type
_entity_poly.pdbx_seq_one_letter_code
_entity_poly.pdbx_strand_id
1 'polypeptide(L)'
;MTIVNKHFGRTITVGNLIRIGFDKSLNFKKINNYEDLIRLTTQLNQLILSSKNVYHDRIWEIYSIERDKLNLRGSESEIKSILNQEAVSNVIREKLLTMSFTQLFKETLVKNPLIYLYQSKWKWFERDPFQRPYDLKSVLTSEVDNHFFVLEKTGTFDTLFDSNIFEFPITEYQFFLIQLFENPEIVENAFKKFTDIFDVINEGEKKELLSITKRLIEELIFRRFIVVAD
;
A
#
# COMPACT_ATOMS: atom_id res chain seq x y z
N MET A 1 -23.37 -7.08 0.10
CA MET A 1 -22.40 -6.44 1.00
C MET A 1 -22.66 -4.94 0.96
N THR A 2 -22.83 -4.26 2.10
CA THR A 2 -23.04 -2.80 2.14
C THR A 2 -21.76 -2.08 1.69
N ILE A 3 -21.86 -0.88 1.12
CA ILE A 3 -20.69 -0.05 0.74
C ILE A 3 -19.74 0.18 1.92
N VAL A 4 -20.29 0.17 3.15
CA VAL A 4 -19.51 0.23 4.38
C VAL A 4 -18.66 -1.01 4.59
N ASN A 5 -19.23 -2.20 4.39
CA ASN A 5 -18.45 -3.43 4.50
C ASN A 5 -17.41 -3.54 3.39
N LYS A 6 -17.60 -2.85 2.25
CA LYS A 6 -16.60 -2.77 1.17
C LYS A 6 -15.40 -1.90 1.56
N HIS A 7 -15.60 -0.78 2.24
CA HIS A 7 -14.52 0.16 2.55
C HIS A 7 -13.97 0.07 3.98
N PHE A 8 -14.80 -0.27 4.96
CA PHE A 8 -14.46 -0.33 6.39
C PHE A 8 -14.66 -1.72 6.99
N GLY A 9 -14.59 -2.77 6.16
CA GLY A 9 -14.87 -4.14 6.58
C GLY A 9 -13.95 -4.62 7.68
N ARG A 10 -12.65 -4.28 7.63
CA ARG A 10 -11.69 -4.68 8.66
C ARG A 10 -11.89 -3.87 9.94
N THR A 11 -12.07 -2.55 9.83
CA THR A 11 -12.42 -1.69 10.97
C THR A 11 -13.64 -2.24 11.73
N ILE A 12 -14.73 -2.53 11.02
CA ILE A 12 -15.96 -3.02 11.65
C ILE A 12 -15.75 -4.38 12.30
N THR A 13 -15.06 -5.29 11.61
CA THR A 13 -14.80 -6.63 12.14
C THR A 13 -13.94 -6.55 13.41
N VAL A 14 -12.85 -5.79 13.40
CA VAL A 14 -11.99 -5.56 14.57
C VAL A 14 -12.79 -4.93 15.70
N GLY A 15 -13.56 -3.87 15.40
CA GLY A 15 -14.41 -3.20 16.38
C GLY A 15 -15.42 -4.13 17.05
N ASN A 16 -16.06 -5.00 16.27
CA ASN A 16 -16.99 -5.98 16.79
C ASN A 16 -16.30 -7.03 17.66
N LEU A 17 -15.10 -7.50 17.28
CA LEU A 17 -14.29 -8.40 18.10
C LEU A 17 -13.93 -7.77 19.46
N ILE A 18 -13.66 -6.46 19.48
CA ILE A 18 -13.33 -5.71 20.70
C ILE A 18 -14.53 -4.99 21.34
N ARG A 19 -15.76 -5.34 20.90
CA ARG A 19 -17.05 -4.92 21.46
C ARG A 19 -17.38 -3.41 21.36
N ILE A 20 -16.92 -2.71 20.31
CA ILE A 20 -17.25 -1.29 20.02
C ILE A 20 -18.68 -1.08 19.46
N GLY A 21 -19.42 -2.15 19.16
CA GLY A 21 -20.87 -2.05 18.91
C GLY A 21 -21.27 -1.30 17.63
N PHE A 22 -20.39 -1.28 16.61
CA PHE A 22 -20.62 -0.63 15.32
C PHE A 22 -21.95 -1.04 14.66
N ASP A 23 -22.34 -2.31 14.81
CA ASP A 23 -23.53 -2.87 14.17
C ASP A 23 -24.86 -2.29 14.67
N LYS A 24 -24.89 -1.75 15.90
CA LYS A 24 -26.12 -1.22 16.53
C LYS A 24 -26.26 0.29 16.38
N SER A 25 -25.16 1.02 16.19
CA SER A 25 -25.11 2.48 16.16
C SER A 25 -25.04 3.07 14.75
N LEU A 26 -24.65 2.29 13.74
CA LEU A 26 -24.47 2.76 12.37
C LEU A 26 -25.70 2.48 11.51
N ASN A 27 -26.20 3.50 10.83
CA ASN A 27 -27.33 3.36 9.89
C ASN A 27 -26.81 2.99 8.48
N PHE A 28 -26.43 1.73 8.28
CA PHE A 28 -25.86 1.24 7.01
C PHE A 28 -26.84 1.22 5.82
N LYS A 29 -28.14 1.44 6.04
CA LYS A 29 -29.19 1.24 5.02
C LYS A 29 -29.32 2.37 4.00
N LYS A 30 -28.62 3.50 4.19
CA LYS A 30 -28.69 4.67 3.30
C LYS A 30 -27.29 5.24 3.07
N ILE A 31 -26.48 4.55 2.28
CA ILE A 31 -25.21 5.11 1.82
C ILE A 31 -25.22 4.99 0.31
N ASN A 32 -25.76 6.04 -0.30
CA ASN A 32 -26.01 6.11 -1.73
C ASN A 32 -25.14 7.17 -2.39
N ASN A 33 -24.46 8.02 -1.61
CA ASN A 33 -23.65 9.12 -2.10
C ASN A 33 -22.37 9.32 -1.26
N TYR A 34 -21.53 10.24 -1.70
CA TYR A 34 -20.28 10.59 -1.04
C TYR A 34 -20.49 11.26 0.34
N GLU A 35 -21.55 12.04 0.52
CA GLU A 35 -21.90 12.65 1.81
C GLU A 35 -22.22 11.60 2.88
N ASP A 36 -22.90 10.52 2.51
CA ASP A 36 -23.21 9.40 3.39
C ASP A 36 -21.93 8.67 3.82
N LEU A 37 -20.91 8.61 2.96
CA LEU A 37 -19.58 8.07 3.28
C LEU A 37 -18.83 8.98 4.27
N ILE A 38 -18.91 10.31 4.10
CA ILE A 38 -18.34 11.28 5.06
C ILE A 38 -19.04 11.17 6.43
N ARG A 39 -20.37 11.01 6.43
CA ARG A 39 -21.13 10.80 7.68
C ARG A 39 -20.67 9.52 8.37
N LEU A 40 -20.48 8.44 7.62
CA LEU A 40 -19.99 7.16 8.14
C LEU A 40 -18.59 7.31 8.75
N THR A 41 -17.64 7.94 8.03
CA THR A 41 -16.28 8.13 8.56
C THR A 41 -16.29 8.93 9.86
N THR A 42 -17.16 9.94 9.95
CA THR A 42 -17.36 10.72 11.18
C THR A 42 -17.93 9.87 12.33
N GLN A 43 -18.94 9.04 12.06
CA GLN A 43 -19.53 8.16 13.08
C GLN A 43 -18.54 7.10 13.57
N LEU A 44 -17.79 6.47 12.66
CA LEU A 44 -16.74 5.52 13.00
C LEU A 44 -15.67 6.18 13.87
N ASN A 45 -15.20 7.37 13.48
CA ASN A 45 -14.24 8.15 14.25
C ASN A 45 -14.72 8.39 15.69
N GLN A 46 -15.95 8.89 15.86
CA GLN A 46 -16.53 9.15 17.18
C GLN A 46 -16.63 7.89 18.04
N LEU A 47 -17.04 6.76 17.46
CA LEU A 47 -17.14 5.48 18.16
C LEU A 47 -15.77 4.93 18.56
N ILE A 48 -14.75 5.08 17.72
CA ILE A 48 -13.38 4.66 18.05
C ILE A 48 -12.81 5.52 19.17
N LEU A 49 -12.91 6.85 19.04
CA LEU A 49 -12.39 7.80 20.03
C LEU A 49 -13.08 7.69 21.40
N SER A 50 -14.35 7.30 21.43
CA SER A 50 -15.08 7.07 22.69
C SER A 50 -14.79 5.71 23.32
N SER A 51 -14.14 4.80 22.59
CA SER A 51 -13.78 3.48 23.10
C SER A 51 -12.57 3.55 24.05
N LYS A 52 -12.74 3.09 25.28
CA LYS A 52 -11.63 2.89 26.24
C LYS A 52 -11.16 1.45 26.17
N ASN A 53 -10.50 1.09 25.07
CA ASN A 53 -10.07 -0.28 24.79
C ASN A 53 -8.54 -0.37 24.68
N VAL A 54 -7.93 -1.42 25.21
CA VAL A 54 -6.48 -1.70 25.08
C VAL A 54 -6.04 -1.90 23.62
N TYR A 55 -6.99 -2.22 22.74
CA TYR A 55 -6.81 -2.36 21.29
C TYR A 55 -7.15 -1.07 20.52
N HIS A 56 -7.31 0.07 21.19
CA HIS A 56 -7.62 1.36 20.56
C HIS A 56 -6.68 1.67 19.38
N ASP A 57 -5.38 1.52 19.56
CA ASP A 57 -4.41 1.85 18.51
C ASP A 57 -4.53 0.93 17.28
N ARG A 58 -4.91 -0.34 17.50
CA ARG A 58 -5.17 -1.29 16.41
C ARG A 58 -6.37 -0.85 15.58
N ILE A 59 -7.51 -0.58 16.24
CA ILE A 59 -8.71 -0.16 15.53
C ILE A 59 -8.52 1.20 14.86
N TRP A 60 -7.75 2.10 15.48
CA TRP A 60 -7.42 3.40 14.90
C TRP A 60 -6.54 3.30 13.65
N GLU A 61 -5.51 2.44 13.68
CA GLU A 61 -4.61 2.26 12.55
C GLU A 61 -5.35 1.70 11.33
N ILE A 62 -6.12 0.62 11.50
CA ILE A 62 -6.87 0.03 10.37
C ILE A 62 -7.96 0.98 9.84
N TYR A 63 -8.63 1.72 10.73
CA TYR A 63 -9.57 2.77 10.33
C TYR A 63 -8.89 3.86 9.50
N SER A 64 -7.70 4.31 9.92
CA SER A 64 -6.94 5.35 9.22
C SER A 64 -6.54 4.88 7.82
N ILE A 65 -6.04 3.65 7.70
CA ILE A 65 -5.68 3.04 6.40
C ILE A 65 -6.90 2.94 5.49
N GLU A 66 -8.02 2.41 5.98
CA GLU A 66 -9.25 2.25 5.19
C GLU A 66 -9.86 3.60 4.78
N ARG A 67 -9.76 4.61 5.64
CA ARG A 67 -10.18 5.98 5.33
C ARG A 67 -9.29 6.61 4.25
N ASP A 68 -7.98 6.46 4.34
CA ASP A 68 -7.07 7.00 3.34
C ASP A 68 -7.29 6.32 1.98
N LYS A 69 -7.46 5.00 1.97
CA LYS A 69 -7.85 4.25 0.76
C LYS A 69 -9.13 4.80 0.12
N LEU A 70 -10.14 5.10 0.93
CA LEU A 70 -11.39 5.70 0.44
C LEU A 70 -11.13 7.09 -0.18
N ASN A 71 -10.30 7.92 0.46
CA ASN A 71 -9.98 9.27 0.00
C ASN A 71 -9.15 9.29 -1.29
N LEU A 72 -8.31 8.28 -1.50
CA LEU A 72 -7.47 8.16 -2.69
C LEU A 72 -8.23 7.71 -3.94
N ARG A 73 -9.42 7.11 -3.76
CA ARG A 73 -10.26 6.60 -4.85
C ARG A 73 -10.50 7.67 -5.91
N GLY A 74 -10.26 7.30 -7.17
CA GLY A 74 -10.52 8.19 -8.31
C GLY A 74 -11.97 8.18 -8.75
N SER A 75 -12.41 9.29 -9.34
CA SER A 75 -13.60 9.35 -10.20
C SER A 75 -13.42 8.51 -11.47
N GLU A 76 -14.51 8.24 -12.18
CA GLU A 76 -14.46 7.44 -13.42
C GLU A 76 -13.54 8.05 -14.49
N SER A 77 -13.54 9.38 -14.62
CA SER A 77 -12.66 10.09 -15.55
C SER A 77 -11.19 9.96 -15.16
N GLU A 78 -10.87 10.08 -13.87
CA GLU A 78 -9.51 9.85 -13.37
C GLU A 78 -9.06 8.41 -13.62
N ILE A 79 -9.91 7.41 -13.34
CA ILE A 79 -9.58 5.99 -13.57
C ILE A 79 -9.26 5.74 -15.05
N LYS A 80 -10.07 6.27 -15.97
CA LYS A 80 -9.80 6.18 -17.42
C LYS A 80 -8.49 6.87 -17.80
N SER A 81 -8.20 8.03 -17.21
CA SER A 81 -6.94 8.75 -17.46
C SER A 81 -5.73 7.93 -16.99
N ILE A 82 -5.80 7.34 -15.80
CA ILE A 82 -4.74 6.48 -15.25
C ILE A 82 -4.54 5.25 -16.12
N LEU A 83 -5.61 4.60 -16.58
CA LEU A 83 -5.51 3.43 -17.45
C LEU A 83 -4.72 3.73 -18.74
N ASN A 84 -4.93 4.90 -19.33
CA ASN A 84 -4.17 5.34 -20.50
C ASN A 84 -2.70 5.61 -20.16
N GLN A 85 -2.42 6.22 -19.02
CA GLN A 85 -1.05 6.44 -18.54
C GLN A 85 -0.32 5.12 -18.25
N GLU A 86 -1.01 4.14 -17.64
CA GLU A 86 -0.49 2.80 -17.38
C GLU A 86 -0.09 2.08 -18.67
N ALA A 87 -0.86 2.23 -19.75
CA ALA A 87 -0.54 1.65 -21.05
C ALA A 87 0.78 2.20 -21.62
N VAL A 88 1.02 3.51 -21.53
CA VAL A 88 2.27 4.14 -21.94
C VAL A 88 3.42 3.72 -21.03
N SER A 89 3.19 3.78 -19.71
CA SER A 89 4.16 3.36 -18.68
C SER A 89 4.59 1.90 -18.86
N ASN A 90 3.69 1.01 -19.29
CA ASN A 90 4.02 -0.38 -19.57
C ASN A 90 5.04 -0.54 -20.71
N VAL A 91 4.97 0.27 -21.76
CA VAL A 91 5.96 0.23 -22.86
C VAL A 91 7.33 0.69 -22.35
N ILE A 92 7.35 1.76 -21.54
CA ILE A 92 8.59 2.28 -20.94
C ILE A 92 9.19 1.25 -19.97
N ARG A 93 8.35 0.61 -19.15
CA ARG A 93 8.72 -0.46 -18.23
C ARG A 93 9.41 -1.60 -18.96
N GLU A 94 8.83 -2.11 -20.05
CA GLU A 94 9.44 -3.19 -20.84
C GLU A 94 10.78 -2.78 -21.44
N LYS A 95 10.92 -1.52 -21.89
CA LYS A 95 12.21 -0.98 -22.34
C LYS A 95 13.25 -1.00 -21.21
N LEU A 96 12.90 -0.51 -20.02
CA LEU A 96 13.82 -0.50 -18.87
C LEU A 96 14.27 -1.91 -18.46
N LEU A 97 13.33 -2.86 -18.42
CA LEU A 97 13.60 -4.24 -18.00
C LEU A 97 14.39 -5.06 -19.02
N THR A 98 14.44 -4.64 -20.29
CA THR A 98 15.21 -5.30 -21.35
C THR A 98 16.61 -4.71 -21.54
N MET A 99 16.89 -3.53 -20.97
CA MET A 99 18.21 -2.91 -21.00
C MET A 99 19.21 -3.68 -20.15
N SER A 100 20.50 -3.57 -20.50
CA SER A 100 21.56 -4.05 -19.61
C SER A 100 21.57 -3.22 -18.32
N PHE A 101 21.93 -3.84 -17.20
CA PHE A 101 21.91 -3.13 -15.92
C PHE A 101 22.87 -1.93 -15.88
N THR A 102 23.99 -1.99 -16.60
CA THR A 102 24.91 -0.85 -16.78
C THR A 102 24.28 0.33 -17.51
N GLN A 103 23.33 0.08 -18.41
CA GLN A 103 22.54 1.14 -19.04
C GLN A 103 21.48 1.67 -18.06
N LEU A 104 20.76 0.77 -17.37
CA LEU A 104 19.76 1.14 -16.36
C LEU A 104 20.35 2.04 -15.26
N PHE A 105 21.61 1.82 -14.86
CA PHE A 105 22.33 2.66 -13.90
C PHE A 105 22.35 4.15 -14.23
N LYS A 106 22.28 4.50 -15.51
CA LYS A 106 22.33 5.89 -15.98
C LYS A 106 20.95 6.53 -16.07
N GLU A 107 19.88 5.74 -15.93
CA GLU A 107 18.52 6.25 -15.99
C GLU A 107 18.19 7.02 -14.72
N THR A 108 17.36 8.05 -14.87
CA THR A 108 16.80 8.81 -13.75
C THR A 108 15.37 8.33 -13.52
N LEU A 109 15.13 7.76 -12.35
CA LEU A 109 13.82 7.25 -11.95
C LEU A 109 13.28 8.08 -10.79
N VAL A 110 11.97 7.99 -10.58
CA VAL A 110 11.25 8.61 -9.48
C VAL A 110 10.17 7.65 -8.98
N LYS A 111 9.76 7.78 -7.72
CA LYS A 111 8.61 7.08 -7.16
C LYS A 111 7.38 7.43 -7.99
N ASN A 112 6.62 6.40 -8.36
CA ASN A 112 5.38 6.61 -9.09
C ASN A 112 4.41 7.46 -8.25
N PRO A 113 3.89 8.59 -8.77
CA PRO A 113 2.98 9.46 -8.03
C PRO A 113 1.64 8.79 -7.68
N LEU A 114 1.34 7.65 -8.28
CA LEU A 114 0.14 6.85 -8.00
C LEU A 114 0.31 5.85 -6.87
N ILE A 115 1.51 5.75 -6.27
CA ILE A 115 1.75 4.88 -5.12
C ILE A 115 1.93 5.66 -3.82
N TYR A 116 1.39 5.09 -2.74
CA TYR A 116 1.46 5.65 -1.38
C TYR A 116 2.06 4.59 -0.46
N LEU A 117 3.18 4.93 0.16
CA LEU A 117 3.91 4.05 1.07
C LEU A 117 3.31 4.10 2.47
N TYR A 118 3.14 2.92 3.08
CA TYR A 118 2.67 2.79 4.45
C TYR A 118 3.58 1.89 5.27
N GLN A 119 3.82 2.32 6.50
CA GLN A 119 4.38 1.51 7.58
C GLN A 119 3.29 1.36 8.64
N SER A 120 3.04 0.12 9.04
CA SER A 120 1.97 -0.25 9.97
C SER A 120 2.54 -1.10 11.09
N LYS A 121 2.00 -0.92 12.30
CA LYS A 121 2.41 -1.64 13.51
C LYS A 121 1.90 -3.08 13.59
N TRP A 122 0.95 -3.41 12.72
CA TRP A 122 0.33 -4.73 12.69
C TRP A 122 0.17 -5.21 11.26
N LYS A 123 0.35 -6.50 11.05
CA LYS A 123 0.05 -7.10 9.77
C LYS A 123 -1.47 -6.97 9.59
N TRP A 124 -1.92 -6.21 8.59
CA TRP A 124 -3.33 -6.11 8.20
C TRP A 124 -3.63 -6.82 6.88
N PHE A 125 -2.58 -7.34 6.22
CA PHE A 125 -2.65 -7.92 4.89
C PHE A 125 -1.85 -9.23 4.89
N GLU A 126 -2.53 -10.35 4.63
CA GLU A 126 -1.89 -11.58 4.20
C GLU A 126 -2.38 -11.92 2.80
N ARG A 127 -1.45 -11.98 1.87
CA ARG A 127 -1.69 -12.25 0.45
C ARG A 127 -1.85 -13.76 0.21
N ASP A 128 -2.56 -14.46 1.09
CA ASP A 128 -2.97 -15.82 0.74
C ASP A 128 -4.35 -15.73 0.07
N PRO A 129 -4.42 -15.76 -1.28
CA PRO A 129 -5.69 -15.72 -2.01
C PRO A 129 -6.60 -16.92 -1.68
N PHE A 130 -6.11 -17.92 -0.94
CA PHE A 130 -6.87 -19.09 -0.50
C PHE A 130 -7.31 -19.02 0.97
N GLN A 131 -6.84 -18.04 1.75
CA GLN A 131 -7.33 -17.84 3.11
C GLN A 131 -8.66 -17.07 3.11
N ARG A 132 -9.75 -17.83 3.24
CA ARG A 132 -11.06 -17.33 3.69
C ARG A 132 -10.92 -16.66 5.06
N PRO A 133 -11.85 -15.74 5.38
CA PRO A 133 -11.54 -14.36 5.74
C PRO A 133 -10.34 -14.24 6.67
N TYR A 134 -9.42 -13.37 6.29
CA TYR A 134 -8.29 -12.88 7.09
C TYR A 134 -8.57 -13.00 8.60
N ASP A 135 -7.79 -13.81 9.32
CA ASP A 135 -8.04 -14.06 10.75
C ASP A 135 -7.64 -12.84 11.57
N LEU A 136 -8.52 -11.84 11.57
CA LEU A 136 -8.39 -10.59 12.32
C LEU A 136 -8.27 -10.83 13.82
N LYS A 137 -8.56 -12.04 14.34
CA LYS A 137 -8.31 -12.37 15.75
C LYS A 137 -6.82 -12.49 16.03
N SER A 138 -6.03 -13.05 15.10
CA SER A 138 -4.58 -13.15 15.25
C SER A 138 -3.91 -11.78 15.42
N VAL A 139 -4.45 -10.75 14.75
CA VAL A 139 -3.98 -9.36 14.85
C VAL A 139 -4.20 -8.76 16.25
N LEU A 140 -5.24 -9.21 16.96
CA LEU A 140 -5.49 -8.77 18.34
C LEU A 140 -4.46 -9.35 19.32
N THR A 141 -3.84 -10.47 18.98
CA THR A 141 -2.83 -11.14 19.80
C THR A 141 -1.39 -10.94 19.31
N SER A 142 -1.19 -10.35 18.13
CA SER A 142 0.14 -10.13 17.58
C SER A 142 0.87 -9.03 18.33
N GLU A 143 2.19 -9.20 18.44
CA GLU A 143 3.08 -8.17 18.94
C GLU A 143 3.14 -6.98 17.96
N VAL A 144 3.62 -5.84 18.45
CA VAL A 144 3.87 -4.67 17.60
C VAL A 144 5.13 -4.92 16.80
N ASP A 145 5.02 -4.83 15.48
CA ASP A 145 6.14 -5.00 14.56
C ASP A 145 5.94 -4.11 13.32
N ASN A 146 7.00 -3.88 12.55
CA ASN A 146 6.94 -3.06 11.35
C ASN A 146 6.51 -3.89 10.14
N HIS A 147 5.36 -3.54 9.59
CA HIS A 147 4.84 -4.11 8.35
C HIS A 147 4.74 -3.02 7.29
N PHE A 148 5.16 -3.34 6.07
CA PHE A 148 5.24 -2.38 4.98
C PHE A 148 4.33 -2.78 3.83
N PHE A 149 3.64 -1.80 3.26
CA PHE A 149 2.78 -2.01 2.10
C PHE A 149 2.64 -0.73 1.27
N VAL A 150 2.15 -0.91 0.05
CA VAL A 150 1.82 0.16 -0.88
C VAL A 150 0.32 0.17 -1.13
N LEU A 151 -0.27 1.36 -1.15
CA LEU A 151 -1.54 1.60 -1.83
C LEU A 151 -1.23 2.11 -3.24
N GLU A 152 -1.65 1.38 -4.27
CA GLU A 152 -1.49 1.78 -5.67
C GLU A 152 -2.85 2.22 -6.23
N LYS A 153 -2.93 3.46 -6.73
CA LYS A 153 -4.08 3.98 -7.47
C LYS A 153 -3.94 3.57 -8.94
N THR A 154 -4.79 2.65 -9.39
CA THR A 154 -4.69 2.05 -10.74
C THR A 154 -5.80 2.50 -11.68
N GLY A 155 -5.65 2.20 -12.97
CA GLY A 155 -6.70 2.32 -13.98
C GLY A 155 -7.69 1.15 -13.97
N THR A 156 -7.43 0.14 -13.14
CA THR A 156 -8.29 -1.04 -12.95
C THR A 156 -9.24 -0.81 -11.78
N PHE A 157 -10.48 -1.31 -11.88
CA PHE A 157 -11.48 -1.15 -10.84
C PHE A 157 -11.86 -2.48 -10.21
N ASP A 158 -11.72 -2.58 -8.89
CA ASP A 158 -12.18 -3.73 -8.11
C ASP A 158 -13.67 -3.54 -7.75
N THR A 159 -14.53 -4.36 -8.36
CA THR A 159 -15.99 -4.30 -8.15
C THR A 159 -16.41 -4.88 -6.80
N LEU A 160 -15.61 -5.79 -6.21
CA LEU A 160 -15.86 -6.35 -4.89
C LEU A 160 -15.68 -5.28 -3.81
N PHE A 161 -14.59 -4.53 -3.88
CA PHE A 161 -14.27 -3.46 -2.91
C PHE A 161 -14.70 -2.05 -3.34
N ASP A 162 -15.30 -1.91 -4.52
CA ASP A 162 -15.75 -0.61 -5.09
C ASP A 162 -14.64 0.45 -5.14
N SER A 163 -13.43 0.04 -5.52
CA SER A 163 -12.24 0.89 -5.44
C SER A 163 -11.25 0.59 -6.57
N ASN A 164 -10.52 1.59 -7.03
CA ASN A 164 -9.37 1.44 -7.92
C ASN A 164 -8.02 1.44 -7.15
N ILE A 165 -8.08 1.34 -5.81
CA ILE A 165 -6.90 1.34 -4.94
C ILE A 165 -6.59 -0.10 -4.52
N PHE A 166 -5.43 -0.58 -4.92
CA PHE A 166 -4.94 -1.93 -4.61
C PHE A 166 -3.89 -1.89 -3.50
N GLU A 167 -3.87 -2.93 -2.67
CA GLU A 167 -2.96 -3.09 -1.55
C GLU A 167 -1.89 -4.13 -1.90
N PHE A 168 -0.62 -3.76 -1.79
CA PHE A 168 0.51 -4.64 -2.08
C PHE A 168 1.45 -4.70 -0.88
N PRO A 169 1.65 -5.86 -0.23
CA PRO A 169 2.70 -5.99 0.77
C PRO A 169 4.07 -5.84 0.11
N ILE A 170 4.98 -5.16 0.78
CA ILE A 170 6.38 -4.99 0.37
C ILE A 170 7.30 -5.32 1.54
N THR A 171 8.55 -5.64 1.24
CA THR A 171 9.57 -5.83 2.27
C THR A 171 10.09 -4.48 2.77
N GLU A 172 10.75 -4.48 3.93
CA GLU A 172 11.48 -3.30 4.43
C GLU A 172 12.49 -2.77 3.41
N TYR A 173 13.21 -3.68 2.73
CA TYR A 173 14.18 -3.33 1.69
C TYR A 173 13.52 -2.65 0.49
N GLN A 174 12.37 -3.15 0.04
CA GLN A 174 11.60 -2.49 -1.01
C GLN A 174 11.10 -1.12 -0.56
N PHE A 175 10.58 -1.01 0.67
CA PHE A 175 10.10 0.24 1.23
C PHE A 175 11.21 1.30 1.24
N PHE A 176 12.35 0.95 1.81
CA PHE A 176 13.50 1.86 1.89
C PHE A 176 14.04 2.23 0.51
N LEU A 177 14.13 1.26 -0.41
CA LEU A 177 14.61 1.53 -1.78
C LEU A 177 13.66 2.48 -2.54
N ILE A 178 12.33 2.35 -2.39
CA ILE A 178 11.37 3.30 -2.98
C ILE A 178 11.57 4.70 -2.40
N GLN A 179 11.87 4.83 -1.10
CA GLN A 179 12.10 6.13 -0.47
C GLN A 179 13.30 6.89 -1.07
N LEU A 180 14.32 6.18 -1.57
CA LEU A 180 15.45 6.80 -2.26
C LEU A 180 15.04 7.49 -3.57
N PHE A 181 13.89 7.12 -4.13
CA PHE A 181 13.32 7.70 -5.35
C PHE A 181 12.16 8.67 -5.07
N GLU A 182 11.95 9.15 -3.83
CA GLU A 182 10.91 10.16 -3.54
C GLU A 182 11.06 11.42 -4.42
N ASN A 183 12.30 11.74 -4.81
CA ASN A 183 12.61 12.71 -5.86
C ASN A 183 13.32 12.01 -7.02
N PRO A 184 13.34 12.60 -8.23
CA PRO A 184 14.13 12.07 -9.34
C PRO A 184 15.58 11.78 -8.93
N GLU A 185 16.01 10.54 -9.12
CA GLU A 185 17.31 10.04 -8.70
C GLU A 185 17.89 9.09 -9.74
N ILE A 186 19.19 9.18 -9.95
CA ILE A 186 19.92 8.29 -10.86
C ILE A 186 20.04 6.92 -10.20
N VAL A 187 19.72 5.86 -10.95
CA VAL A 187 19.72 4.49 -10.42
C VAL A 187 21.04 4.10 -9.75
N GLU A 188 22.18 4.49 -10.33
CA GLU A 188 23.50 4.25 -9.74
C GLU A 188 23.66 4.88 -8.33
N ASN A 189 23.15 6.09 -8.12
CA ASN A 189 23.23 6.77 -6.83
C ASN A 189 22.34 6.09 -5.79
N ALA A 190 21.10 5.77 -6.15
CA ALA A 190 20.18 5.06 -5.28
C ALA A 190 20.73 3.66 -4.92
N PHE A 191 21.27 2.95 -5.91
CA PHE A 191 21.93 1.67 -5.72
C PHE A 191 23.07 1.78 -4.71
N LYS A 192 23.97 2.76 -4.87
CA LYS A 192 25.08 2.98 -3.94
C LYS A 192 24.59 3.33 -2.53
N LYS A 193 23.67 4.30 -2.42
CA LYS A 193 23.07 4.70 -1.14
C LYS A 193 22.44 3.53 -0.40
N PHE A 194 21.76 2.64 -1.13
CA PHE A 194 21.15 1.44 -0.57
C PHE A 194 22.22 0.47 -0.06
N THR A 195 23.23 0.16 -0.88
CA THR A 195 24.26 -0.81 -0.52
C THR A 195 25.17 -0.33 0.62
N ASP A 196 25.42 0.98 0.72
CA ASP A 196 26.30 1.59 1.73
C ASP A 196 25.73 1.50 3.16
N ILE A 197 24.45 1.12 3.32
CA ILE A 197 23.80 0.93 4.63
C ILE A 197 24.21 -0.40 5.28
N PHE A 198 24.56 -1.38 4.46
CA PHE A 198 24.89 -2.71 4.94
C PHE A 198 26.38 -2.79 5.25
N ASP A 199 26.70 -3.24 6.45
CA ASP A 199 28.09 -3.48 6.85
C ASP A 199 28.52 -4.85 6.30
N VAL A 200 29.21 -4.83 5.17
CA VAL A 200 29.59 -6.03 4.42
C VAL A 200 31.00 -6.46 4.81
N ILE A 201 31.15 -7.70 5.28
CA ILE A 201 32.39 -8.18 5.91
C ILE A 201 33.32 -8.84 4.88
N ASN A 202 32.77 -9.38 3.78
CA ASN A 202 33.55 -10.07 2.76
C ASN A 202 33.04 -9.87 1.32
N GLU A 203 33.88 -10.23 0.35
CA GLU A 203 33.58 -10.09 -1.08
C GLU A 203 32.42 -10.98 -1.57
N GLY A 204 32.12 -12.08 -0.88
CA GLY A 204 30.98 -12.95 -1.20
C GLY A 204 29.65 -12.27 -0.88
N GLU A 205 29.51 -11.78 0.35
CA GLU A 205 28.37 -10.99 0.81
C GLU A 205 28.16 -9.74 -0.04
N LYS A 206 29.26 -9.09 -0.44
CA LYS A 206 29.20 -7.93 -1.33
C LYS A 206 28.54 -8.29 -2.66
N LYS A 207 28.96 -9.38 -3.31
CA LYS A 207 28.37 -9.81 -4.58
C LYS A 207 26.89 -10.17 -4.43
N GLU A 208 26.52 -10.81 -3.33
CA GLU A 208 25.13 -11.15 -3.04
C GLU A 208 24.27 -9.90 -2.83
N LEU A 209 24.72 -8.95 -2.01
CA LEU A 209 24.04 -7.68 -1.78
C LEU A 209 23.83 -6.90 -3.09
N LEU A 210 24.87 -6.82 -3.93
CA LEU A 210 24.78 -6.18 -5.25
C LEU A 210 23.72 -6.87 -6.14
N SER A 211 23.69 -8.20 -6.13
CA SER A 211 22.72 -9.00 -6.90
C SER A 211 21.28 -8.83 -6.38
N ILE A 212 21.09 -8.84 -5.06
CA ILE A 212 19.78 -8.61 -4.42
C ILE A 212 19.29 -7.21 -4.73
N THR A 213 20.14 -6.20 -4.58
CA THR A 213 19.79 -4.78 -4.84
C THR A 213 19.37 -4.59 -6.30
N LYS A 214 20.11 -5.19 -7.23
CA LYS A 214 19.74 -5.22 -8.65
C LYS A 214 18.34 -5.81 -8.84
N ARG A 215 18.09 -7.00 -8.31
CA ARG A 215 16.79 -7.68 -8.43
C ARG A 215 15.65 -6.85 -7.82
N LEU A 216 15.90 -6.19 -6.69
CA LEU A 216 14.91 -5.33 -6.03
C LEU A 216 14.54 -4.15 -6.93
N ILE A 217 15.52 -3.45 -7.52
CA ILE A 217 15.27 -2.34 -8.46
C ILE A 217 14.45 -2.84 -9.66
N GLU A 218 14.83 -3.96 -10.27
CA GLU A 218 14.09 -4.56 -11.38
C GLU A 218 12.65 -4.93 -10.98
N GLU A 219 12.44 -5.46 -9.77
CA GLU A 219 11.10 -5.75 -9.24
C GLU A 219 10.27 -4.47 -9.03
N LEU A 220 10.88 -3.40 -8.51
CA LEU A 220 10.19 -2.11 -8.33
C LEU A 220 9.79 -1.48 -9.67
N ILE A 221 10.64 -1.60 -10.70
CA ILE A 221 10.30 -1.19 -12.08
C ILE A 221 9.18 -2.08 -12.63
N PHE A 222 9.29 -3.40 -12.45
CA PHE A 222 8.28 -4.36 -12.90
C PHE A 222 6.90 -4.06 -12.30
N ARG A 223 6.84 -3.73 -11.01
CA ARG A 223 5.61 -3.34 -10.31
C ARG A 223 5.20 -1.88 -10.57
N ARG A 224 6.02 -1.10 -11.28
CA ARG A 224 5.83 0.34 -11.54
C ARG A 224 5.75 1.17 -10.25
N PHE A 225 6.45 0.74 -9.20
CA PHE A 225 6.58 1.52 -7.97
C PHE A 225 7.58 2.65 -8.13
N ILE A 226 8.55 2.47 -9.04
CA ILE A 226 9.41 3.51 -9.57
C ILE A 226 9.26 3.56 -11.10
N VAL A 227 9.28 4.77 -11.66
CA VAL A 227 9.05 5.06 -13.08
C VAL A 227 10.10 6.06 -13.57
N VAL A 228 10.21 6.26 -14.88
CA VAL A 228 11.10 7.29 -15.45
C VAL A 228 10.62 8.67 -14.97
N ALA A 229 11.57 9.52 -14.57
CA ALA A 229 11.25 10.91 -14.25
C ALA A 229 10.94 11.68 -15.55
N ASP A 230 9.80 12.38 -15.57
CA ASP A 230 9.41 13.28 -16.67
C ASP A 230 10.25 14.57 -16.68
#